data_AF-A0A7K0XBM6-F1
#
_entry.id   AF-A0A7K0XBM6-F1
#
_cell.length_a   1.000
_cell.length_b   1.000
_cell.length_c   1.000
_cell.angle_alpha   90.00
_cell.angle_beta   90.00
_cell.angle_gamma   90.00
#
_symmetry.space_group_name_H-M   'P 1'
#
loop_
_entity.id
_entity.type
_entity.pdbx_description
1 polymer ?
#
loop_
_entity_poly.entity_id
_entity_poly.type
_entity_poly.pdbx_seq_one_letter_code
_entity_poly.pdbx_strand_id
1 'polypeptide(L)' 'MSATDTNKARHRIIELTQEIRDHQFKYYVLDAPSITDAQFDALLKELQALEAKHPELL' A
#
# COMPACT_ATOMS: atom_id res chain seq x y z
N MET A 1 11.98 12.20 13.64
CA MET A 1 10.62 12.29 13.09
C MET A 1 9.66 12.74 14.18
N SER A 2 8.64 13.52 13.82
CA SER A 2 7.58 13.92 14.77
C SER A 2 6.57 12.78 14.91
N ALA A 3 6.04 12.52 16.11
CA ALA A 3 5.08 11.43 16.35
C ALA A 3 3.86 11.45 15.42
N THR A 4 3.49 12.63 14.92
CA THR A 4 2.42 12.83 13.94
C THR A 4 2.76 12.25 12.55
N ASP A 5 4.04 12.26 12.16
CA ASP A 5 4.52 11.75 10.87
C ASP A 5 4.45 10.21 10.84
N THR A 6 4.97 9.55 11.88
CA THR A 6 4.86 8.10 12.06
C THR A 6 3.40 7.64 12.14
N ASN A 7 2.51 8.41 12.78
CA ASN A 7 1.08 8.07 12.83
C ASN A 7 0.41 8.16 11.44
N LYS A 8 0.71 9.19 10.65
CA LYS A 8 0.25 9.30 9.26
C LYS A 8 0.78 8.18 8.39
N ALA A 9 2.07 7.86 8.51
CA ALA A 9 2.69 6.75 7.78
C ALA A 9 2.01 5.42 8.11
N ARG A 10 1.72 5.16 9.40
CA ARG A 10 0.99 3.95 9.82
C ARG A 10 -0.39 3.85 9.19
N HIS A 11 -1.18 4.92 9.21
CA HIS A 11 -2.50 4.92 8.56
C HIS A 11 -2.37 4.66 7.06
N ARG A 12 -1.42 5.31 6.39
CA ARG A 12 -1.22 5.13 4.95
C ARG A 12 -0.75 3.72 4.58
N ILE A 13 0.13 3.11 5.37
CA ILE A 13 0.56 1.71 5.20
C ILE A 13 -0.65 0.76 5.28
N ILE A 14 -1.54 0.98 6.26
CA ILE A 14 -2.76 0.16 6.42
C ILE A 14 -3.67 0.31 5.20
N GLU A 15 -3.93 1.54 4.75
CA GLU A 15 -4.76 1.83 3.57
C GLU A 15 -4.19 1.16 2.31
N LEU A 16 -2.90 1.37 2.02
CA LEU A 16 -2.24 0.79 0.86
C LEU A 16 -2.28 -0.74 0.90
N THR A 17 -2.07 -1.34 2.08
CA THR A 17 -2.14 -2.79 2.24
C THR A 17 -3.53 -3.33 1.93
N GLN A 18 -4.59 -2.64 2.36
CA GLN A 18 -5.98 -3.01 2.05
C GLN A 18 -6.28 -2.86 0.56
N GLU A 19 -5.91 -1.71 -0.03
CA GLU A 19 -6.12 -1.42 -1.45
C GLU A 19 -5.41 -2.44 -2.35
N ILE A 20 -4.15 -2.75 -2.06
CA ILE A 20 -3.37 -3.75 -2.79
C ILE A 20 -4.04 -5.13 -2.71
N ARG A 21 -4.50 -5.55 -1.52
CA ARG A 21 -5.20 -6.84 -1.35
C ARG A 21 -6.50 -6.89 -2.13
N ASP A 22 -7.27 -5.81 -2.11
CA ASP A 22 -8.53 -5.73 -2.87
C ASP A 22 -8.27 -5.81 -4.38
N HIS A 23 -7.22 -5.16 -4.87
CA HIS A 23 -6.83 -5.25 -6.28
C HIS A 23 -6.32 -6.65 -6.64
N GLN A 24 -5.53 -7.29 -5.78
CA GLN A 24 -5.11 -8.68 -5.96
C GLN A 24 -6.30 -9.63 -6.01
N PHE A 25 -7.28 -9.47 -5.12
CA PHE A 25 -8.49 -10.28 -5.14
C PHE A 25 -9.27 -10.10 -6.44
N LYS A 26 -9.48 -8.85 -6.87
CA LYS A 26 -10.13 -8.55 -8.15
C LYS A 26 -9.39 -9.15 -9.35
N TYR A 27 -8.07 -9.09 -9.34
CA TYR A 27 -7.23 -9.63 -10.42
C TYR A 27 -7.26 -11.16 -10.45
N TYR A 28 -6.95 -11.82 -9.33
CA TYR A 28 -6.73 -13.27 -9.29
C TYR A 28 -7.98 -14.10 -9.03
N VAL A 29 -8.99 -13.56 -8.32
CA VAL A 29 -10.18 -14.30 -7.93
C VAL A 29 -11.38 -13.95 -8.78
N LEU A 30 -11.58 -12.66 -9.08
CA LEU A 30 -12.74 -12.20 -9.83
C LEU A 30 -12.51 -12.09 -11.34
N ASP A 31 -11.26 -12.21 -11.80
CA ASP A 31 -10.86 -11.93 -13.20
C ASP A 31 -11.38 -10.57 -13.70
N ALA A 32 -11.38 -9.59 -12.80
CA ALA A 32 -11.99 -8.28 -12.99
C ALA A 32 -11.03 -7.16 -12.51
N PRO A 33 -9.85 -7.01 -13.12
CA PRO A 33 -8.88 -6.00 -12.73
C PRO A 33 -9.49 -4.59 -12.84
N SER A 34 -9.38 -3.80 -11.75
CA SER A 34 -9.92 -2.44 -11.70
C SER A 34 -8.87 -1.35 -11.93
N ILE A 35 -7.58 -1.72 -11.97
CA ILE A 35 -6.44 -0.82 -12.22
C ILE A 35 -5.43 -1.50 -13.14
N THR A 36 -4.60 -0.70 -13.80
CA THR A 36 -3.50 -1.17 -14.64
C THR A 36 -2.31 -1.65 -13.79
N ASP A 37 -1.44 -2.47 -14.38
CA ASP A 37 -0.21 -2.93 -13.73
C ASP A 37 0.66 -1.75 -13.26
N ALA A 38 0.77 -0.70 -14.06
CA ALA A 38 1.53 0.50 -13.69
C ALA A 38 0.97 1.23 -12.46
N GLN A 39 -0.36 1.23 -12.29
CA GLN A 39 -1.00 1.77 -11.09
C GLN A 39 -0.76 0.87 -9.88
N PHE A 40 -0.86 -0.44 -10.06
CA PHE A 40 -0.58 -1.41 -8.99
C PHE A 40 0.89 -1.32 -8.51
N ASP A 41 1.83 -1.22 -9.45
CA ASP A 41 3.25 -0.99 -9.18
C ASP A 41 3.50 0.32 -8.41
N ALA A 42 2.73 1.37 -8.70
CA ALA A 42 2.83 2.63 -7.98
C ALA A 42 2.40 2.48 -6.52
N LEU A 43 1.30 1.77 -6.25
CA LEU A 43 0.84 1.46 -4.89
C LEU A 43 1.89 0.66 -4.12
N LEU A 44 2.47 -0.36 -4.75
CA LEU A 44 3.54 -1.17 -4.14
C LEU A 44 4.79 -0.33 -3.82
N LYS A 45 5.22 0.52 -4.75
CA LYS A 45 6.38 1.40 -4.54
C LYS A 45 6.14 2.40 -3.41
N GLU A 46 4.92 2.94 -3.29
CA GLU A 46 4.56 3.82 -2.19
C GLU A 46 4.64 3.09 -0.84
N LEU A 47 4.05 1.89 -0.76
CA LEU A 47 4.08 1.06 0.45
C LEU A 47 5.53 0.76 0.87
N GLN A 48 6.35 0.26 -0.05
CA GLN A 48 7.77 -0.04 0.20
C GLN A 48 8.55 1.20 0.65
N ALA A 49 8.27 2.37 0.06
CA ALA A 49 8.94 3.61 0.45
C ALA A 49 8.55 4.05 1.87
N LEU A 50 7.30 3.84 2.29
CA LEU A 50 6.84 4.13 3.64
C LEU A 50 7.45 3.17 4.66
N GLU A 51 7.44 1.87 4.37
CA GLU A 51 8.06 0.83 5.20
C GLU A 51 9.57 1.05 5.37
N ALA A 52 10.28 1.42 4.29
CA ALA A 52 11.71 1.72 4.35
C ALA A 52 12.03 2.98 5.16
N LYS A 53 11.15 3.99 5.13
CA LYS A 53 11.28 5.22 5.91
C LYS A 53 10.91 5.03 7.38
N HIS A 54 10.01 4.08 7.67
CA HIS A 54 9.48 3.81 8.99
C HIS A 54 9.65 2.34 9.38
N PRO A 55 10.90 1.84 9.51
CA PRO A 55 11.15 0.44 9.88
C PRO A 55 10.56 0.07 11.24
N GLU A 56 10.25 1.05 12.10
CA GLU A 56 9.55 0.84 13.38
C GLU A 56 8.07 0.44 13.27
N LEU A 57 7.51 0.44 12.05
CA LEU A 57 6.11 0.09 11.78
C LEU A 57 5.93 -1.32 11.19
N LEU A 58 7.03 -2.03 10.92
CA LEU A 58 7.07 -3.43 10.48
C LEU A 58 7.06 -4.39 11.67
#